data_AF-A0A3M1GT00-F1
#
_entry.id   AF-A0A3M1GT00-F1
#
_cell.length_a   1.000
_cell.length_b   1.000
_cell.length_c   1.000
_cell.angle_alpha   90.00
_cell.angle_beta   90.00
_cell.angle_gamma   90.00
#
_symmetry.space_group_name_H-M   'P 1'
#
loop_
_entity.id
_entity.type
_entity.pdbx_description
1 polymer ?
#
loop_
_entity_poly.entity_id
_entity_poly.type
_entity_poly.pdbx_seq_one_letter_code
_entity_poly.pdbx_strand_id
1 'polypeptide(L)'
;MANAAIITVGSELLRGEVIDTHAGWISRWLRERGIEVVLHESVGDDEAAIADALERASRRASLLLLTGGLGPTDDDRTRAGLARWLGRPLRLDPAAWETIAAWYRARGRSADERARRQALVPEGARAVANPVGSAPALALEHERCRIYALPGVPGELRALFAGPLGDEIVRECGHDVIATARLRTVGLPEPEVDARLRSLAALEIELGLRVDGSIVDVVLTARGTDSGATHERLEAARAAAREALGEHVFAEGERELGAVVLEALRARGWRLAFAESCTAGLAAHLLARTPGASDVLLGGVVAYANEVKRRCLGVPSELLERFGAVSEPVAWAMARGAIERV
;
A
#
# COMPACT_ATOMS: atom_id res chain seq x y z
N MET A 1 12.17 5.06 -21.87
CA MET A 1 11.17 4.81 -20.82
C MET A 1 11.71 5.36 -19.52
N ALA A 2 10.95 6.20 -18.83
CA ALA A 2 11.40 6.80 -17.58
C ALA A 2 11.09 5.83 -16.43
N ASN A 3 12.09 5.06 -16.03
CA ASN A 3 11.99 4.17 -14.87
C ASN A 3 12.39 4.96 -13.63
N ALA A 4 11.75 4.65 -12.50
CA ALA A 4 11.94 5.32 -11.23
C ALA A 4 12.67 4.43 -10.21
N ALA A 5 13.50 5.07 -9.39
CA ALA A 5 14.07 4.47 -8.19
C ALA A 5 13.66 5.30 -6.97
N ILE A 6 13.30 4.62 -5.89
CA ILE A 6 12.90 5.24 -4.63
C ILE A 6 13.99 4.93 -3.59
N ILE A 7 14.50 5.98 -2.96
CA ILE A 7 15.46 5.91 -1.87
C ILE A 7 14.79 6.45 -0.61
N THR A 8 14.66 5.63 0.42
CA THR A 8 14.12 6.07 1.72
C THR A 8 15.26 6.24 2.70
N VAL A 9 15.38 7.43 3.28
CA VAL A 9 16.46 7.80 4.20
C VAL A 9 15.91 7.83 5.63
N GLY A 10 16.50 7.02 6.50
CA GLY A 10 16.17 6.97 7.92
C GLY A 10 16.81 5.76 8.59
N SER A 11 17.61 5.99 9.62
CA SER A 11 18.30 4.93 10.36
C SER A 11 17.33 4.03 11.13
N GLU A 12 16.18 4.56 11.55
CA GLU A 12 15.06 3.84 12.15
C GLU A 12 14.46 2.79 11.21
N LEU A 13 14.54 3.01 9.89
CA LEU A 13 14.12 2.03 8.87
C LEU A 13 15.07 0.83 8.89
N LEU A 14 16.39 1.08 8.95
CA LEU A 14 17.41 0.03 8.99
C LEU A 14 17.41 -0.74 10.31
N ARG A 15 17.03 -0.09 11.41
CA ARG A 15 16.86 -0.74 12.73
C ARG A 15 15.54 -1.50 12.87
N GLY A 16 14.62 -1.38 11.90
CA GLY A 16 13.30 -2.01 11.94
C GLY A 16 12.35 -1.40 12.97
N GLU A 17 12.63 -0.18 13.43
CA GLU A 17 11.77 0.57 14.36
C GLU A 17 10.50 1.07 13.67
N VAL A 18 10.62 1.37 12.36
CA VAL A 18 9.54 1.84 11.51
C VAL A 18 9.54 1.06 10.21
N ILE A 19 8.35 0.63 9.77
CA ILE A 19 8.16 0.02 8.45
C ILE A 19 8.14 1.14 7.40
N ASP A 20 8.95 1.01 6.35
CA ASP A 20 8.88 1.90 5.21
C ASP A 20 7.56 1.75 4.45
N THR A 21 6.62 2.64 4.76
CA THR A 21 5.36 2.77 4.03
C THR A 21 5.42 3.80 2.91
N HIS A 22 6.50 4.59 2.83
CA HIS A 22 6.67 5.62 1.81
C HIS A 22 6.93 5.01 0.45
N ALA A 23 7.87 4.06 0.34
CA ALA A 23 8.17 3.44 -0.94
C ALA A 23 6.94 2.76 -1.55
N GLY A 24 6.17 2.03 -0.73
CA GLY A 24 4.91 1.42 -1.18
C GLY A 24 3.84 2.43 -1.63
N TRP A 25 3.74 3.58 -0.95
CA TRP A 25 2.79 4.63 -1.34
C TRP A 25 3.21 5.34 -2.63
N ILE A 26 4.49 5.74 -2.74
CA ILE A 26 5.05 6.42 -3.92
C ILE A 26 4.94 5.51 -5.14
N SER A 27 5.29 4.23 -5.02
CA SER A 27 5.19 3.28 -6.13
C SER A 27 3.77 3.11 -6.66
N ARG A 28 2.77 3.13 -5.77
CA ARG A 28 1.37 3.11 -6.19
C ARG A 28 1.01 4.39 -6.95
N TRP A 29 1.38 5.54 -6.42
CA TRP A 29 1.11 6.85 -7.03
C TRP A 29 1.73 6.96 -8.43
N LEU A 30 2.99 6.54 -8.58
CA LEU A 30 3.73 6.54 -9.85
C LEU A 30 3.14 5.56 -10.86
N ARG A 31 2.80 4.35 -10.41
CA ARG A 31 2.22 3.32 -11.28
C ARG A 31 0.89 3.77 -11.87
N GLU A 32 0.02 4.40 -11.07
CA GLU A 32 -1.25 5.00 -11.56
C GLU A 32 -1.04 6.07 -12.64
N ARG A 33 0.18 6.58 -12.78
CA ARG A 33 0.58 7.64 -13.73
C ARG A 33 1.56 7.14 -14.78
N GLY A 34 1.67 5.82 -14.96
CA GLY A 34 2.48 5.27 -16.04
C GLY A 34 3.97 5.19 -15.79
N ILE A 35 4.41 5.36 -14.55
CA ILE A 35 5.82 5.38 -14.19
C ILE A 35 6.16 4.09 -13.44
N GLU A 36 7.01 3.25 -14.03
CA GLU A 36 7.47 2.01 -13.40
C GLU A 36 8.57 2.29 -12.37
N VAL A 37 8.43 1.71 -11.19
CA VAL A 37 9.47 1.70 -10.17
C VAL A 37 10.26 0.40 -10.26
N VAL A 38 11.57 0.51 -10.46
CA VAL A 38 12.48 -0.64 -10.67
C VAL A 38 13.42 -0.91 -9.50
N LEU A 39 13.49 0.01 -8.53
CA LEU A 39 14.35 -0.11 -7.35
C LEU A 39 13.71 0.61 -6.16
N HIS A 40 13.64 -0.09 -5.03
CA HIS A 40 13.54 0.53 -3.71
C HIS A 40 14.86 0.28 -2.98
N GLU A 41 15.37 1.30 -2.30
CA GLU A 41 16.56 1.20 -1.46
C GLU A 41 16.37 2.01 -0.18
N SER A 42 16.57 1.39 0.98
CA SER A 42 16.57 2.09 2.27
C SER A 42 17.99 2.29 2.75
N VAL A 43 18.31 3.51 3.21
CA VAL A 43 19.63 3.87 3.72
C VAL A 43 19.52 4.62 5.05
N GLY A 44 20.59 4.58 5.84
CA GLY A 44 20.68 5.33 7.09
C GLY A 44 20.98 6.80 6.86
N ASP A 45 20.98 7.57 7.94
CA ASP A 45 21.24 9.00 7.97
C ASP A 45 22.73 9.31 7.86
N ASP A 46 23.35 8.84 6.77
CA ASP A 46 24.77 9.03 6.48
C ASP A 46 24.96 9.56 5.05
N GLU A 47 25.78 10.60 4.93
CA GLU A 47 25.98 11.31 3.66
C GLU A 47 26.62 10.42 2.59
N ALA A 48 27.54 9.52 2.97
CA ALA A 48 28.18 8.62 2.03
C ALA A 48 27.22 7.50 1.61
N ALA A 49 26.45 6.93 2.54
CA ALA A 49 25.43 5.93 2.24
C ALA A 49 24.36 6.45 1.27
N ILE A 50 23.88 7.69 1.48
CA ILE A 50 22.92 8.36 0.59
C ILE A 50 23.52 8.58 -0.79
N ALA A 51 24.78 9.06 -0.87
CA ALA A 51 25.47 9.28 -2.13
C ALA A 51 25.71 7.98 -2.91
N ASP A 52 26.08 6.91 -2.23
CA ASP A 52 26.31 5.60 -2.84
C ASP A 52 25.00 4.97 -3.36
N ALA A 53 23.88 5.18 -2.65
CA ALA A 53 22.56 4.74 -3.09
C ALA A 53 22.10 5.52 -4.33
N LEU A 54 22.31 6.84 -4.36
CA LEU A 54 22.07 7.67 -5.54
C LEU A 54 22.87 7.17 -6.75
N GLU A 55 24.15 6.86 -6.56
CA GLU A 55 25.00 6.30 -7.60
C GLU A 55 24.45 4.98 -8.14
N ARG A 56 24.08 4.04 -7.25
CA ARG A 56 23.46 2.76 -7.66
C ARG A 56 22.13 2.95 -8.38
N ALA A 57 21.29 3.86 -7.89
CA ALA A 57 19.96 4.12 -8.43
C ALA A 57 20.03 4.79 -9.82
N SER A 58 20.95 5.75 -10.00
CA SER A 58 21.16 6.48 -11.27
C SER A 58 21.53 5.56 -12.45
N ARG A 59 22.13 4.40 -12.16
CA ARG A 59 22.47 3.38 -13.15
C ARG A 59 21.23 2.63 -13.66
N ARG A 60 20.17 2.54 -12.86
CA ARG A 60 18.96 1.73 -13.12
C ARG A 60 17.74 2.55 -13.53
N ALA A 61 17.68 3.81 -13.10
CA ALA A 61 16.51 4.67 -13.25
C ALA A 61 16.92 6.08 -13.73
N SER A 62 16.01 6.75 -14.43
CA SER A 62 16.16 8.16 -14.83
C SER A 62 15.34 9.10 -13.96
N LEU A 63 14.43 8.59 -13.12
CA LEU A 63 13.73 9.33 -12.08
C LEU A 63 14.18 8.82 -10.71
N LEU A 64 14.80 9.68 -9.90
CA LEU A 64 15.27 9.36 -8.56
C LEU A 64 14.44 10.12 -7.53
N LEU A 65 13.74 9.39 -6.67
CA LEU A 65 12.89 9.94 -5.62
C LEU A 65 13.49 9.59 -4.27
N LEU A 66 13.89 10.60 -3.51
CA LEU A 66 14.37 10.44 -2.15
C LEU A 66 13.30 10.92 -1.17
N THR A 67 13.15 10.24 -0.04
CA THR A 67 12.24 10.69 1.01
C THR A 67 12.86 10.48 2.39
N GLY A 68 12.74 11.48 3.26
CA GLY A 68 13.38 11.50 4.59
C GLY A 68 14.62 12.38 4.64
N GLY A 69 15.08 12.72 5.85
CA GLY A 69 16.34 13.45 6.09
C GLY A 69 16.38 14.90 5.57
N LEU A 70 15.23 15.60 5.47
CA LEU A 70 15.12 17.01 5.03
C LEU A 70 14.69 17.98 6.14
N GLY A 71 14.48 17.52 7.36
CA GLY A 71 14.16 18.39 8.49
C GLY A 71 15.31 19.32 8.91
N PRO A 72 15.18 19.94 10.09
CA PRO A 72 16.17 20.83 10.68
C PRO A 72 17.18 20.15 11.64
N THR A 73 17.09 18.84 11.88
CA THR A 73 17.90 18.16 12.89
C THR A 73 19.27 17.71 12.35
N ASP A 74 20.18 17.30 13.23
CA ASP A 74 21.57 16.99 12.85
C ASP A 74 21.72 15.64 12.12
N ASP A 75 20.70 14.79 12.21
CA ASP A 75 20.49 13.55 11.45
C ASP A 75 19.84 13.78 10.08
N ASP A 76 19.34 14.97 9.76
CA ASP A 76 18.81 15.28 8.43
C ASP A 76 19.92 15.45 7.37
N ARG A 77 20.37 14.32 6.81
CA ARG A 77 21.55 14.26 5.93
C ARG A 77 21.26 14.20 4.43
N THR A 78 20.00 14.15 4.01
CA THR A 78 19.64 14.00 2.58
C THR A 78 20.18 15.12 1.70
N ARG A 79 20.14 16.38 2.15
CA ARG A 79 20.70 17.51 1.38
C ARG A 79 22.20 17.39 1.18
N ALA A 80 22.91 17.00 2.24
CA ALA A 80 24.36 16.86 2.23
C ALA A 80 24.81 15.63 1.41
N GLY A 81 24.12 14.49 1.55
CA GLY A 81 24.35 13.32 0.70
C GLY A 81 24.11 13.60 -0.78
N LEU A 82 23.04 14.34 -1.10
CA LEU A 82 22.76 14.79 -2.47
C LEU A 82 23.87 15.72 -2.99
N ALA A 83 24.28 16.72 -2.22
CA ALA A 83 25.39 17.62 -2.56
C ALA A 83 26.71 16.86 -2.80
N ARG A 84 27.00 15.87 -1.95
CA ARG A 84 28.18 15.00 -2.06
C ARG A 84 28.18 14.20 -3.37
N TRP A 85 27.06 13.54 -3.70
CA TRP A 85 26.95 12.77 -4.93
C TRP A 85 27.06 13.63 -6.18
N LEU A 86 26.44 14.81 -6.17
CA LEU A 86 26.52 15.77 -7.29
C LEU A 86 27.90 16.42 -7.46
N GLY A 87 28.75 16.38 -6.43
CA GLY A 87 29.97 17.17 -6.37
C GLY A 87 29.71 18.68 -6.32
N ARG A 88 28.57 19.11 -5.76
CA ARG A 88 28.13 20.52 -5.74
C ARG A 88 27.99 21.05 -4.31
N PRO A 89 28.40 22.29 -4.01
CA PRO A 89 28.25 22.85 -2.68
C PRO A 89 26.79 23.15 -2.34
N LEU A 90 26.46 23.14 -1.06
CA LEU A 90 25.21 23.68 -0.55
C LEU A 90 25.28 25.22 -0.52
N ARG A 91 24.25 25.89 -1.02
CA ARG A 91 24.09 27.35 -1.02
C ARG A 91 22.77 27.71 -0.35
N LEU A 92 22.76 28.83 0.37
CA LEU A 92 21.54 29.36 0.95
C LEU A 92 20.64 29.88 -0.18
N ASP A 93 19.43 29.34 -0.28
CA ASP A 93 18.36 29.87 -1.12
C ASP A 93 17.57 30.93 -0.31
N PRO A 94 17.65 32.22 -0.68
CA PRO A 94 16.95 33.28 0.04
C PRO A 94 15.43 33.12 0.04
N ALA A 95 14.83 32.66 -1.06
CA ALA A 95 13.39 32.50 -1.18
C ALA A 95 12.89 31.31 -0.33
N ALA A 96 13.66 30.22 -0.31
CA ALA A 96 13.40 29.10 0.60
C ALA A 96 13.50 29.56 2.07
N TRP A 97 14.53 30.33 2.41
CA TRP A 97 14.71 30.87 3.75
C TRP A 97 13.54 31.77 4.17
N GLU A 98 13.08 32.67 3.31
CA GLU A 98 11.92 33.52 3.58
C GLU A 98 10.66 32.69 3.85
N THR A 99 10.44 31.62 3.07
CA THR A 99 9.31 30.70 3.25
C THR A 99 9.39 29.97 4.59
N ILE A 100 10.56 29.43 4.94
CA ILE A 100 10.81 28.77 6.23
C ILE A 100 10.60 29.75 7.39
N ALA A 101 11.19 30.94 7.31
CA ALA A 101 11.06 31.96 8.34
C ALA A 101 9.60 32.43 8.51
N ALA A 102 8.83 32.53 7.42
CA ALA A 102 7.40 32.81 7.48
C ALA A 102 6.62 31.66 8.16
N TRP A 103 6.94 30.41 7.85
CA TRP A 103 6.30 29.23 8.43
C TRP A 103 6.49 29.15 9.95
N TYR A 104 7.69 29.48 10.45
CA TYR A 104 7.98 29.56 11.90
C TYR A 104 7.26 30.74 12.55
N ARG A 105 7.29 31.93 11.93
CA ARG A 105 6.60 33.13 12.44
C ARG A 105 5.08 32.92 12.58
N ALA A 106 4.45 32.27 11.60
CA ALA A 106 3.02 31.95 11.64
C ALA A 106 2.63 31.03 12.82
N ARG A 107 3.61 30.33 13.42
CA ARG A 107 3.42 29.45 14.58
C ARG A 107 3.95 30.08 15.89
N GLY A 108 4.24 31.37 15.90
CA GLY A 108 4.74 32.09 17.07
C GLY A 108 6.15 31.68 17.48
N ARG A 109 6.97 31.16 16.55
CA ARG A 109 8.35 30.72 16.81
C ARG A 109 9.34 31.56 16.00
N SER A 110 10.55 31.74 16.51
CA SER A 110 11.67 32.28 15.74
C SER A 110 12.37 31.16 14.97
N ALA A 111 12.72 31.41 13.71
CA ALA A 111 13.57 30.52 12.93
C ALA A 111 15.03 30.71 13.36
N ASP A 112 15.66 29.64 13.85
CA ASP A 112 17.04 29.62 14.30
C ASP A 112 17.98 29.10 13.20
N GLU A 113 19.26 28.89 13.55
CA GLU A 113 20.25 28.38 12.60
C GLU A 113 19.93 26.95 12.13
N ARG A 114 19.25 26.14 12.95
CA ARG A 114 18.79 24.79 12.54
C ARG A 114 17.72 24.89 11.45
N ALA A 115 16.74 25.78 11.62
CA ALA A 115 15.77 26.08 10.57
C ALA A 115 16.46 26.64 9.30
N ARG A 116 17.50 27.46 9.46
CA ARG A 116 18.26 28.03 8.33
C ARG A 116 18.94 26.97 7.48
N ARG A 117 19.41 25.86 8.07
CA ARG A 117 19.97 24.72 7.32
C ARG A 117 18.97 24.12 6.34
N GLN A 118 17.66 24.25 6.58
CA GLN A 118 16.63 23.75 5.66
C GLN A 118 16.60 24.52 4.32
N ALA A 119 17.12 25.75 4.30
CA ALA A 119 17.25 26.59 3.12
C ALA A 119 18.60 26.40 2.39
N LEU A 120 19.49 25.54 2.90
CA LEU A 120 20.73 25.18 2.20
C LEU A 120 20.43 24.13 1.14
N VAL A 121 20.50 24.50 -0.13
CA VAL A 121 20.19 23.62 -1.26
C VAL A 121 21.44 23.34 -2.09
N PRO A 122 21.61 22.14 -2.68
CA PRO A 122 22.70 21.89 -3.62
C PRO A 122 22.65 22.87 -4.78
N GLU A 123 23.80 23.35 -5.24
CA GLU A 123 23.87 24.27 -6.37
C GLU A 123 23.18 23.68 -7.62
N GLY A 124 22.35 24.51 -8.25
CA GLY A 124 21.51 24.10 -9.39
C GLY A 124 20.24 23.33 -9.02
N ALA A 125 19.98 23.07 -7.73
CA ALA A 125 18.70 22.56 -7.27
C ALA A 125 17.69 23.70 -7.04
N ARG A 126 16.43 23.42 -7.33
CA ARG A 126 15.29 24.29 -7.04
C ARG A 126 14.62 23.84 -5.75
N ALA A 127 14.47 24.78 -4.81
CA ALA A 127 13.63 24.56 -3.64
C ALA A 127 12.15 24.63 -4.03
N VAL A 128 11.39 23.60 -3.65
CA VAL A 128 9.94 23.52 -3.85
C VAL A 128 9.26 23.71 -2.51
N ALA A 129 8.44 24.76 -2.42
CA ALA A 129 7.75 25.10 -1.17
C ALA A 129 6.89 23.93 -0.68
N ASN A 130 7.03 23.62 0.60
CA ASN A 130 6.24 22.60 1.26
C ASN A 130 4.96 23.24 1.81
N PRO A 131 3.77 22.86 1.31
CA PRO A 131 2.52 23.51 1.70
C PRO A 131 2.10 23.19 3.14
N VAL A 132 2.69 22.16 3.77
CA VAL A 132 2.29 21.66 5.09
C VAL A 132 3.40 21.89 6.13
N GLY A 133 4.64 21.52 5.80
CA GLY A 133 5.81 21.58 6.68
C GLY A 133 6.76 22.73 6.37
N SER A 134 7.85 22.83 7.17
CA SER A 134 8.88 23.84 6.96
C SER A 134 9.93 23.43 5.92
N ALA A 135 10.24 22.14 5.82
CA ALA A 135 11.29 21.62 4.95
C ALA A 135 10.87 21.69 3.47
N PRO A 136 11.50 22.51 2.62
CA PRO A 136 11.22 22.47 1.19
C PRO A 136 11.67 21.13 0.59
N ALA A 137 10.92 20.64 -0.39
CA ALA A 137 11.41 19.60 -1.27
C ALA A 137 12.48 20.19 -2.21
N LEU A 138 13.31 19.33 -2.79
CA LEU A 138 14.34 19.72 -3.74
C LEU A 138 14.06 19.04 -5.07
N ALA A 139 14.14 19.80 -6.17
CA ALA A 139 14.02 19.30 -7.53
C ALA A 139 15.26 19.72 -8.34
N LEU A 140 15.87 18.79 -9.07
CA LEU A 140 17.03 19.08 -9.91
C LEU A 140 17.22 18.03 -11.01
N GLU A 141 18.03 18.41 -11.99
CA GLU A 141 18.53 17.49 -13.01
C GLU A 141 20.04 17.28 -12.87
N HIS A 142 20.48 16.04 -13.02
CA HIS A 142 21.88 15.66 -13.05
C HIS A 142 22.09 14.56 -14.09
N GLU A 143 22.88 14.86 -15.12
CA GLU A 143 23.06 13.99 -16.28
C GLU A 143 21.72 13.59 -16.91
N ARG A 144 21.40 12.29 -16.94
CA ARG A 144 20.13 11.76 -17.43
C ARG A 144 19.04 11.65 -16.35
N CYS A 145 19.36 12.01 -15.10
CA CYS A 145 18.50 11.76 -13.96
C CYS A 145 17.75 13.03 -13.55
N ARG A 146 16.44 12.90 -13.38
CA ARG A 146 15.59 13.85 -12.65
C ARG A 146 15.48 13.41 -11.22
N ILE A 147 15.67 14.34 -10.29
CA ILE A 147 15.87 14.03 -8.89
C ILE A 147 14.92 14.89 -8.06
N TYR A 148 14.19 14.22 -7.18
CA TYR A 148 13.28 14.85 -6.24
C TYR A 148 13.57 14.35 -4.83
N ALA A 149 14.01 15.23 -3.94
CA ALA A 149 14.13 14.93 -2.52
C ALA A 149 12.91 15.49 -1.78
N LEU A 150 12.22 14.62 -1.04
CA LEU A 150 10.91 14.86 -0.45
C LEU A 150 10.96 14.72 1.08
N PRO A 151 10.09 15.44 1.83
CA PRO A 151 10.01 15.29 3.28
C PRO A 151 9.57 13.88 3.70
N GLY A 152 10.09 13.40 4.84
CA GLY A 152 9.70 12.10 5.42
C GLY A 152 8.36 12.09 6.14
N VAL A 153 7.73 13.25 6.36
CA VAL A 153 6.41 13.30 7.03
C VAL A 153 5.31 12.91 6.03
N PRO A 154 4.49 11.87 6.29
CA PRO A 154 3.52 11.37 5.32
C PRO A 154 2.54 12.43 4.78
N GLY A 155 2.06 13.33 5.64
CA GLY A 155 1.15 14.41 5.23
C GLY A 155 1.80 15.43 4.30
N GLU A 156 3.06 15.78 4.55
CA GLU A 156 3.83 16.73 3.73
C GLU A 156 4.14 16.14 2.36
N LEU A 157 4.63 14.89 2.33
CA LEU A 157 4.92 14.16 1.10
C LEU A 157 3.68 14.07 0.21
N ARG A 158 2.54 13.62 0.77
CA ARG A 158 1.29 13.49 0.02
C ARG A 158 0.80 14.83 -0.55
N ALA A 159 0.94 15.92 0.22
CA ALA A 159 0.54 17.25 -0.24
C ALA A 159 1.41 17.75 -1.41
N LEU A 160 2.71 17.45 -1.41
CA LEU A 160 3.60 17.78 -2.54
C LEU A 160 3.23 17.03 -3.82
N PHE A 161 2.95 15.74 -3.72
CA PHE A 161 2.50 14.91 -4.85
C PHE A 161 1.10 15.29 -5.36
N ALA A 162 0.24 15.86 -4.50
CA ALA A 162 -1.07 16.37 -4.91
C ALA A 162 -1.01 17.77 -5.54
N GLY A 163 0.14 18.44 -5.46
CA GLY A 163 0.34 19.80 -5.96
C GLY A 163 1.16 19.85 -7.25
N PRO A 164 1.69 21.05 -7.60
CA PRO A 164 2.41 21.28 -8.84
C PRO A 164 3.63 20.38 -9.07
N LEU A 165 4.27 19.90 -7.99
CA LEU A 165 5.40 18.98 -8.09
C LEU A 165 4.98 17.61 -8.65
N GLY A 166 3.82 17.09 -8.23
CA GLY A 166 3.26 15.87 -8.79
C GLY A 166 2.96 16.02 -10.28
N ASP A 167 2.31 17.13 -10.66
CA ASP A 167 2.00 17.42 -12.07
C ASP A 167 3.27 17.52 -12.93
N GLU A 168 4.35 18.07 -12.37
CA GLU A 168 5.67 18.13 -13.01
C GLU A 168 6.26 16.73 -13.23
N ILE A 169 6.29 15.89 -12.19
CA ILE A 169 6.78 14.51 -12.29
C ILE A 169 6.02 13.75 -13.39
N VAL A 170 4.71 13.89 -13.46
CA VAL A 170 3.90 13.23 -14.50
C VAL A 170 4.22 13.77 -15.88
N ARG A 171 4.27 15.10 -16.05
CA ARG A 171 4.53 15.72 -17.35
C ARG A 171 5.89 15.32 -17.92
N GLU A 172 6.89 15.15 -17.06
CA GLU A 172 8.26 14.89 -17.48
C GLU A 172 8.58 13.40 -17.61
N CYS A 173 7.89 12.54 -16.85
CA CYS A 173 8.22 11.12 -16.73
C CYS A 173 7.06 10.16 -17.05
N GLY A 174 5.81 10.60 -17.05
CA GLY A 174 4.64 9.78 -17.35
C GLY A 174 4.47 9.62 -18.86
N HIS A 175 4.93 8.49 -19.40
CA HIS A 175 4.92 8.23 -20.85
C HIS A 175 4.09 7.01 -21.26
N ASP A 176 3.80 6.09 -20.32
CA ASP A 176 3.06 4.86 -20.60
C ASP A 176 1.70 4.85 -19.89
N VAL A 177 0.76 4.09 -20.42
CA VAL A 177 -0.48 3.72 -19.74
C VAL A 177 -0.22 2.41 -19.02
N ILE A 178 -0.34 2.43 -17.69
CA ILE A 178 -0.31 1.23 -16.87
C ILE A 178 -1.72 1.04 -16.32
N ALA A 179 -2.42 0.02 -16.81
CA ALA A 179 -3.77 -0.33 -16.38
C ALA A 179 -3.73 -1.63 -15.57
N THR A 180 -4.44 -1.67 -14.44
CA THR A 180 -4.46 -2.84 -13.57
C THR A 180 -5.89 -3.30 -13.27
N ALA A 181 -6.08 -4.61 -13.21
CA ALA A 181 -7.30 -5.25 -12.72
C ALA A 181 -6.95 -6.22 -11.60
N ARG A 182 -7.83 -6.33 -10.61
CA ARG A 182 -7.69 -7.32 -9.54
C ARG A 182 -8.90 -8.23 -9.49
N LEU A 183 -8.66 -9.53 -9.50
CA LEU A 183 -9.65 -10.55 -9.16
C LEU A 183 -9.23 -11.18 -7.83
N ARG A 184 -10.17 -11.45 -6.94
CA ARG A 184 -9.90 -12.05 -5.64
C ARG A 184 -10.54 -13.42 -5.59
N THR A 185 -9.76 -14.44 -5.29
CA THR A 185 -10.22 -15.83 -5.28
C THR A 185 -10.14 -16.48 -3.92
N VAL A 186 -11.01 -17.46 -3.68
CA VAL A 186 -10.99 -18.33 -2.49
C VAL A 186 -11.17 -19.79 -2.91
N GLY A 187 -10.60 -20.71 -2.12
CA GLY A 187 -10.75 -22.16 -2.35
C GLY A 187 -9.79 -22.75 -3.39
N LEU A 188 -8.89 -21.94 -3.96
CA LEU A 188 -7.80 -22.40 -4.82
C LEU A 188 -6.44 -22.03 -4.20
N PRO A 189 -5.51 -22.98 -4.07
CA PRO A 189 -4.11 -22.69 -3.79
C PRO A 189 -3.46 -21.91 -4.96
N GLU A 190 -2.45 -21.10 -4.65
CA GLU A 190 -1.72 -20.29 -5.64
C GLU A 190 -1.23 -21.07 -6.87
N PRO A 191 -0.63 -22.29 -6.76
CA PRO A 191 -0.17 -23.03 -7.94
C PRO A 191 -1.30 -23.45 -8.89
N GLU A 192 -2.51 -23.64 -8.36
CA GLU A 192 -3.67 -24.00 -9.17
C GLU A 192 -4.25 -22.76 -9.87
N VAL A 193 -4.26 -21.61 -9.19
CA VAL A 193 -4.58 -20.32 -9.81
C VAL A 193 -3.61 -20.03 -10.95
N ASP A 194 -2.30 -20.15 -10.74
CA ASP A 194 -1.29 -19.99 -11.79
C ASP A 194 -1.55 -20.91 -12.99
N ALA A 195 -1.74 -22.21 -12.73
CA ALA A 195 -1.96 -23.20 -13.77
C ALA A 195 -3.19 -22.88 -14.64
N ARG A 196 -4.28 -22.40 -14.04
CA ARG A 196 -5.51 -22.01 -14.74
C ARG A 196 -5.35 -20.73 -15.57
N LEU A 197 -4.42 -19.84 -15.20
CA LEU A 197 -4.21 -18.55 -15.85
C LEU A 197 -3.09 -18.55 -16.90
N ARG A 198 -2.43 -19.68 -17.17
CA ARG A 198 -1.30 -19.76 -18.12
C ARG A 198 -1.64 -19.27 -19.53
N SER A 199 -2.88 -19.41 -19.98
CA SER A 199 -3.31 -18.94 -21.30
C SER A 199 -3.23 -17.42 -21.44
N LEU A 200 -3.26 -16.66 -20.34
CA LEU A 200 -3.17 -15.20 -20.35
C LEU A 200 -1.80 -14.70 -20.83
N ALA A 201 -0.76 -15.53 -20.80
CA ALA A 201 0.56 -15.17 -21.33
C ALA A 201 0.51 -14.75 -22.81
N ALA A 202 -0.49 -15.22 -23.57
CA ALA A 202 -0.70 -14.84 -24.95
C ALA A 202 -1.22 -13.40 -25.14
N LEU A 203 -1.70 -12.74 -24.08
CA LEU A 203 -2.29 -11.39 -24.13
C LEU A 203 -1.28 -10.28 -23.77
N GLU A 204 0.00 -10.61 -23.61
CA GLU A 204 1.05 -9.67 -23.20
C GLU A 204 0.71 -8.93 -21.88
N ILE A 205 0.10 -9.66 -20.93
CA ILE A 205 -0.26 -9.17 -19.61
C ILE A 205 0.72 -9.69 -18.56
N GLU A 206 1.13 -8.82 -17.67
CA GLU A 206 1.87 -9.20 -16.47
C GLU A 206 0.90 -9.74 -15.42
N LEU A 207 1.13 -10.97 -14.98
CA LEU A 207 0.37 -11.67 -13.95
C LEU A 207 1.12 -11.61 -12.62
N GLY A 208 0.48 -11.05 -11.59
CA GLY A 208 0.94 -11.12 -10.21
C GLY A 208 -0.04 -11.91 -9.35
N LEU A 209 0.47 -12.82 -8.53
CA LEU A 209 -0.30 -13.54 -7.53
C LEU A 209 0.14 -13.11 -6.13
N ARG A 210 -0.83 -12.90 -5.23
CA ARG A 210 -0.55 -12.59 -3.82
C ARG A 210 -1.46 -13.41 -2.92
N VAL A 211 -0.87 -14.18 -2.03
CA VAL A 211 -1.59 -14.98 -1.04
C VAL A 211 -1.73 -14.21 0.27
N ASP A 212 -2.94 -14.18 0.80
CA ASP A 212 -3.27 -13.63 2.11
C ASP A 212 -4.26 -14.58 2.80
N GLY A 213 -3.76 -15.42 3.71
CA GLY A 213 -4.52 -16.52 4.29
C GLY A 213 -5.03 -17.50 3.21
N SER A 214 -6.34 -17.63 3.08
CA SER A 214 -6.99 -18.48 2.07
C SER A 214 -7.43 -17.73 0.82
N ILE A 215 -7.10 -16.44 0.72
CA ILE A 215 -7.41 -15.60 -0.43
C ILE A 215 -6.17 -15.50 -1.32
N VAL A 216 -6.37 -15.70 -2.61
CA VAL A 216 -5.35 -15.42 -3.64
C VAL A 216 -5.85 -14.23 -4.45
N ASP A 217 -5.13 -13.12 -4.38
CA ASP A 217 -5.35 -11.96 -5.24
C ASP A 217 -4.60 -12.18 -6.56
N VAL A 218 -5.34 -12.11 -7.66
CA VAL A 218 -4.83 -12.12 -9.04
C VAL A 218 -4.79 -10.68 -9.53
N VAL A 219 -3.59 -10.18 -9.81
CA VAL A 219 -3.36 -8.84 -10.34
C VAL A 219 -2.91 -8.96 -11.79
N LEU A 220 -3.70 -8.39 -12.70
CA LEU A 220 -3.40 -8.30 -14.11
C LEU A 220 -2.94 -6.88 -14.42
N THR A 221 -1.78 -6.75 -15.08
CA THR A 221 -1.23 -5.44 -15.45
C THR A 221 -0.97 -5.38 -16.95
N ALA A 222 -1.59 -4.42 -17.62
CA ALA A 222 -1.36 -4.09 -19.02
C ALA A 222 -0.51 -2.82 -19.11
N ARG A 223 0.43 -2.78 -20.06
CA ARG A 223 1.29 -1.62 -20.31
C ARG A 223 1.33 -1.28 -21.79
N GLY A 224 1.25 0.00 -22.13
CA GLY A 224 1.38 0.46 -23.51
C GLY A 224 1.28 1.97 -23.66
N THR A 225 1.62 2.48 -24.83
CA THR A 225 1.57 3.92 -25.14
C THR A 225 0.18 4.39 -25.56
N ASP A 226 -0.66 3.49 -26.07
CA ASP A 226 -2.05 3.76 -26.43
C ASP A 226 -3.00 3.34 -25.30
N SER A 227 -3.79 4.30 -24.81
CA SER A 227 -4.70 4.08 -23.68
C SER A 227 -5.84 3.12 -24.03
N GLY A 228 -6.42 3.24 -25.23
CA GLY A 228 -7.53 2.40 -25.67
C GLY A 228 -7.12 0.93 -25.78
N ALA A 229 -6.09 0.64 -26.58
CA ALA A 229 -5.56 -0.69 -26.78
C ALA A 229 -5.02 -1.33 -25.48
N THR A 230 -4.47 -0.53 -24.57
CA THR A 230 -4.01 -1.03 -23.26
C THR A 230 -5.19 -1.44 -22.39
N HIS A 231 -6.27 -0.65 -22.36
CA HIS A 231 -7.46 -1.01 -21.61
C HIS A 231 -8.19 -2.20 -22.22
N GLU A 232 -8.30 -2.27 -23.56
CA GLU A 232 -8.90 -3.42 -24.26
C GLU A 232 -8.17 -4.74 -23.96
N ARG A 233 -6.83 -4.74 -23.98
CA ARG A 233 -6.03 -5.91 -23.59
C ARG A 233 -6.27 -6.32 -22.13
N LEU A 234 -6.31 -5.35 -21.22
CA LEU A 234 -6.61 -5.61 -19.81
C LEU A 234 -7.99 -6.24 -19.63
N GLU A 235 -9.00 -5.71 -20.30
CA GLU A 235 -10.38 -6.21 -20.22
C GLU A 235 -10.53 -7.62 -20.81
N ALA A 236 -9.87 -7.88 -21.95
CA ALA A 236 -9.82 -9.22 -22.53
C ALA A 236 -9.18 -10.24 -21.56
N ALA A 237 -8.07 -9.86 -20.92
CA ALA A 237 -7.42 -10.71 -19.93
C ALA A 237 -8.23 -10.88 -18.66
N ARG A 238 -8.91 -9.83 -18.19
CA ARG A 238 -9.84 -9.89 -17.05
C ARG A 238 -10.97 -10.87 -17.32
N ALA A 239 -11.58 -10.81 -18.50
CA ALA A 239 -12.65 -11.72 -18.89
C ALA A 239 -12.17 -13.18 -18.96
N ALA A 240 -11.04 -13.43 -19.62
CA ALA A 240 -10.45 -14.77 -19.72
C ALA A 240 -10.05 -15.33 -18.34
N ALA A 241 -9.48 -14.49 -17.47
CA ALA A 241 -9.13 -14.88 -16.10
C ALA A 241 -10.38 -15.25 -15.30
N ARG A 242 -11.45 -14.45 -15.40
CA ARG A 242 -12.72 -14.70 -14.72
C ARG A 242 -13.36 -16.01 -15.20
N GLU A 243 -13.31 -16.29 -16.50
CA GLU A 243 -13.79 -17.55 -17.07
C GLU A 243 -12.98 -18.75 -16.55
N ALA A 244 -11.66 -18.68 -16.55
CA ALA A 244 -10.78 -19.75 -16.10
C ALA A 244 -10.89 -20.05 -14.59
N LEU A 245 -11.12 -19.00 -13.78
CA LEU A 245 -11.23 -19.11 -12.32
C LEU A 245 -12.66 -19.42 -11.85
N GLY A 246 -13.68 -19.07 -12.65
CA GLY A 246 -15.07 -19.43 -12.41
C GLY A 246 -15.60 -19.01 -11.04
N GLU A 247 -16.21 -19.96 -10.33
CA GLU A 247 -16.87 -19.74 -9.03
C GLU A 247 -15.91 -19.35 -7.89
N HIS A 248 -14.60 -19.56 -8.09
CA HIS A 248 -13.61 -19.19 -7.09
C HIS A 248 -13.42 -17.68 -6.98
N VAL A 249 -13.80 -16.89 -8.01
CA VAL A 249 -13.74 -15.43 -7.97
C VAL A 249 -14.92 -14.88 -7.16
N PHE A 250 -14.65 -14.45 -5.93
CA PHE A 250 -15.68 -13.86 -5.07
C PHE A 250 -15.78 -12.33 -5.24
N ALA A 251 -14.72 -11.67 -5.69
CA ALA A 251 -14.68 -10.20 -5.83
C ALA A 251 -13.76 -9.72 -6.94
N GLU A 252 -14.03 -8.50 -7.40
CA GLU A 252 -13.12 -7.71 -8.22
C GLU A 252 -12.74 -6.41 -7.48
N GLY A 253 -11.56 -5.90 -7.79
CA GLY A 253 -11.01 -4.69 -7.18
C GLY A 253 -10.65 -4.90 -5.71
N GLU A 254 -10.93 -3.89 -4.88
CA GLU A 254 -10.54 -3.84 -3.47
C GLU A 254 -11.63 -4.36 -2.51
N ARG A 255 -12.70 -4.97 -3.03
CA ARG A 255 -13.80 -5.45 -2.17
C ARG A 255 -13.33 -6.61 -1.28
N GLU A 256 -13.63 -6.51 0.00
CA GLU A 256 -13.31 -7.55 0.98
C GLU A 256 -14.40 -8.63 1.04
N LEU A 257 -14.01 -9.84 1.46
CA LEU A 257 -14.92 -10.99 1.55
C LEU A 257 -16.13 -10.71 2.44
N GLY A 258 -15.93 -10.02 3.57
CA GLY A 258 -17.02 -9.66 4.48
C GLY A 258 -18.11 -8.81 3.82
N ALA A 259 -17.71 -7.82 3.02
CA ALA A 259 -18.66 -6.99 2.26
C ALA A 259 -19.46 -7.82 1.25
N VAL A 260 -18.79 -8.71 0.50
CA VAL A 260 -19.45 -9.60 -0.48
C VAL A 260 -20.47 -10.52 0.19
N VAL A 261 -20.11 -11.10 1.35
CA VAL A 261 -21.01 -11.97 2.12
C VAL A 261 -22.23 -11.19 2.61
N LEU A 262 -22.04 -10.00 3.19
CA LEU A 262 -23.14 -9.16 3.69
C LEU A 262 -24.08 -8.74 2.56
N GLU A 263 -23.55 -8.28 1.41
CA GLU A 263 -24.35 -7.94 0.23
C GLU A 263 -25.19 -9.13 -0.25
N ALA A 264 -24.59 -10.33 -0.32
CA ALA A 264 -25.28 -11.53 -0.77
C ALA A 264 -26.42 -11.95 0.18
N LEU A 265 -26.24 -11.77 1.49
CA LEU A 265 -27.26 -12.05 2.51
C LEU A 265 -28.39 -11.01 2.47
N ARG A 266 -28.05 -9.71 2.35
CA ARG A 266 -29.03 -8.63 2.20
C ARG A 266 -29.93 -8.84 1.00
N ALA A 267 -29.36 -9.18 -0.15
CA ALA A 267 -30.10 -9.43 -1.38
C ALA A 267 -31.14 -10.56 -1.25
N ARG A 268 -30.94 -11.47 -0.27
CA ARG A 268 -31.85 -12.58 0.04
C ARG A 268 -32.78 -12.31 1.23
N GLY A 269 -32.64 -11.17 1.90
CA GLY A 269 -33.32 -10.88 3.17
C GLY A 269 -32.89 -11.82 4.30
N TRP A 270 -31.69 -12.39 4.23
CA TRP A 270 -31.18 -13.32 5.23
C TRP A 270 -30.41 -12.59 6.32
N ARG A 271 -30.46 -13.15 7.54
CA ARG A 271 -29.71 -12.70 8.71
C ARG A 271 -28.71 -13.80 9.08
N LEU A 272 -27.66 -13.44 9.80
CA LEU A 272 -26.56 -14.34 10.17
C LEU A 272 -26.28 -14.28 11.67
N ALA A 273 -26.02 -15.43 12.28
CA ALA A 273 -25.48 -15.56 13.62
C ALA A 273 -24.30 -16.56 13.62
N PHE A 274 -23.32 -16.36 14.50
CA PHE A 274 -22.17 -17.25 14.62
C PHE A 274 -22.23 -18.12 15.88
N ALA A 275 -21.74 -19.36 15.76
CA ALA A 275 -21.32 -20.18 16.90
C ALA A 275 -19.84 -20.54 16.72
N GLU A 276 -19.00 -20.07 17.64
CA GLU A 276 -17.54 -20.15 17.51
C GLU A 276 -16.91 -20.95 18.65
N SER A 277 -15.98 -21.85 18.34
CA SER A 277 -15.12 -22.49 19.33
C SER A 277 -13.68 -22.04 19.09
N CYS A 278 -12.89 -22.76 18.29
CA CYS A 278 -11.46 -22.47 18.09
C CYS A 278 -11.17 -21.05 17.53
N THR A 279 -12.10 -20.45 16.79
CA THR A 279 -11.97 -19.08 16.27
C THR A 279 -12.21 -18.01 17.31
N ALA A 280 -12.85 -18.35 18.45
CA ALA A 280 -13.02 -17.48 19.61
C ALA A 280 -13.60 -16.07 19.32
N GLY A 281 -14.47 -15.93 18.31
CA GLY A 281 -15.08 -14.65 17.92
C GLY A 281 -14.45 -14.02 16.66
N LEU A 282 -13.38 -14.61 16.12
CA LEU A 282 -12.68 -14.08 14.95
C LEU A 282 -13.57 -14.06 13.71
N ALA A 283 -14.44 -15.07 13.50
CA ALA A 283 -15.31 -15.09 12.32
C ALA A 283 -16.34 -13.96 12.37
N ALA A 284 -16.99 -13.77 13.52
CA ALA A 284 -17.89 -12.64 13.75
C ALA A 284 -17.17 -11.31 13.59
N HIS A 285 -15.96 -11.18 14.16
CA HIS A 285 -15.14 -9.97 14.05
C HIS A 285 -14.81 -9.62 12.59
N LEU A 286 -14.35 -10.59 11.79
CA LEU A 286 -14.00 -10.37 10.38
C LEU A 286 -15.18 -9.83 9.58
N LEU A 287 -16.40 -10.29 9.85
CA LEU A 287 -17.60 -9.78 9.18
C LEU A 287 -18.01 -8.40 9.74
N ALA A 288 -18.01 -8.24 11.06
CA ALA A 288 -18.43 -7.02 11.76
C ALA A 288 -17.54 -5.79 11.49
N ARG A 289 -16.29 -6.00 11.03
CA ARG A 289 -15.41 -4.92 10.56
C ARG A 289 -15.95 -4.17 9.34
N THR A 290 -16.86 -4.78 8.58
CA THR A 290 -17.48 -4.13 7.43
C THR A 290 -18.58 -3.17 7.91
N PRO A 291 -18.53 -1.88 7.55
CA PRO A 291 -19.58 -0.92 7.91
C PRO A 291 -20.98 -1.41 7.52
N GLY A 292 -21.94 -1.20 8.41
CA GLY A 292 -23.32 -1.62 8.22
C GLY A 292 -23.61 -3.09 8.50
N ALA A 293 -22.64 -3.91 8.92
CA ALA A 293 -22.85 -5.34 9.19
C ALA A 293 -24.02 -5.67 10.15
N SER A 294 -24.41 -4.74 11.02
CA SER A 294 -25.46 -4.94 12.03
C SER A 294 -26.87 -5.15 11.48
N ASP A 295 -27.12 -4.85 10.20
CA ASP A 295 -28.41 -5.13 9.55
C ASP A 295 -28.60 -6.62 9.21
N VAL A 296 -27.50 -7.35 9.06
CA VAL A 296 -27.46 -8.79 8.74
C VAL A 296 -26.95 -9.62 9.92
N LEU A 297 -25.83 -9.22 10.55
CA LEU A 297 -25.18 -9.95 11.63
C LEU A 297 -25.87 -9.66 12.97
N LEU A 298 -26.52 -10.68 13.53
CA LEU A 298 -27.29 -10.57 14.78
C LEU A 298 -26.41 -10.63 16.03
N GLY A 299 -25.33 -11.39 15.92
CA GLY A 299 -24.44 -11.67 17.03
C GLY A 299 -23.89 -13.08 16.91
N GLY A 300 -23.46 -13.64 18.03
CA GLY A 300 -22.98 -15.00 18.08
C GLY A 300 -22.58 -15.43 19.47
N VAL A 301 -22.29 -16.73 19.61
CA VAL A 301 -21.86 -17.34 20.85
C VAL A 301 -20.45 -17.88 20.68
N VAL A 302 -19.52 -17.41 21.52
CA VAL A 302 -18.20 -18.04 21.67
C VAL A 302 -18.32 -19.17 22.68
N ALA A 303 -18.53 -20.39 22.19
CA ALA A 303 -18.71 -21.61 22.96
C ALA A 303 -17.41 -22.41 23.08
N TYR A 304 -16.37 -21.82 23.68
CA TYR A 304 -15.05 -22.44 23.80
C TYR A 304 -15.08 -23.71 24.67
N ALA A 305 -15.81 -23.68 25.79
CA ALA A 305 -15.99 -24.82 26.69
C ALA A 305 -17.24 -25.66 26.36
N ASN A 306 -17.19 -26.97 26.62
CA ASN A 306 -18.31 -27.91 26.40
C ASN A 306 -19.58 -27.48 27.13
N GLU A 307 -19.45 -26.95 28.35
CA GLU A 307 -20.60 -26.42 29.10
C GLU A 307 -21.30 -25.28 28.36
N VAL A 308 -20.54 -24.37 27.74
CA VAL A 308 -21.10 -23.26 26.96
C VAL A 308 -21.78 -23.79 25.69
N LYS A 309 -21.20 -24.80 25.02
CA LYS A 309 -21.83 -25.49 23.87
C LYS A 309 -23.20 -26.06 24.25
N ARG A 310 -23.32 -26.70 25.42
CA ARG A 310 -24.60 -27.23 25.91
C ARG A 310 -25.58 -26.12 26.30
N ARG A 311 -25.15 -25.20 27.17
CA ARG A 311 -26.02 -24.20 27.79
C ARG A 311 -26.52 -23.16 26.78
N CYS A 312 -25.62 -22.61 25.97
CA CYS A 312 -25.93 -21.47 25.10
C CYS A 312 -26.39 -21.92 23.70
N LEU A 313 -25.90 -23.06 23.21
CA LEU A 313 -26.21 -23.54 21.85
C LEU A 313 -27.05 -24.83 21.85
N GLY A 314 -27.38 -25.41 23.00
CA GLY A 314 -28.22 -26.61 23.07
C GLY A 314 -27.57 -27.87 22.50
N VAL A 315 -26.23 -27.92 22.40
CA VAL A 315 -25.52 -29.12 21.90
C VAL A 315 -25.77 -30.30 22.85
N PRO A 316 -26.28 -31.46 22.39
CA PRO A 316 -26.49 -32.63 23.24
C PRO A 316 -25.20 -33.18 23.85
N SER A 317 -25.25 -33.62 25.11
CA SER A 317 -24.09 -34.21 25.81
C SER A 317 -23.60 -35.48 25.11
N GLU A 318 -24.53 -36.27 24.57
CA GLU A 318 -24.26 -37.53 23.89
C GLU A 318 -23.39 -37.32 22.65
N LEU A 319 -23.55 -36.21 21.93
CA LEU A 319 -22.70 -35.87 20.78
C LEU A 319 -21.27 -35.52 21.23
N LEU A 320 -21.14 -34.75 22.31
CA LEU A 320 -19.83 -34.36 22.86
C LEU A 320 -19.06 -35.57 23.40
N GLU A 321 -19.75 -36.49 24.07
CA GLU A 321 -19.17 -37.72 24.61
C GLU A 321 -18.77 -38.70 23.52
N ARG A 322 -19.62 -38.88 22.50
CA ARG A 322 -19.39 -39.86 21.43
C ARG A 322 -18.37 -39.41 20.39
N PHE A 323 -18.42 -38.14 19.97
CA PHE A 323 -17.64 -37.63 18.84
C PHE A 323 -16.57 -36.61 19.26
N GLY A 324 -16.59 -36.13 20.50
CA GLY A 324 -15.72 -35.05 20.95
C GLY A 324 -16.15 -33.68 20.42
N ALA A 325 -15.61 -32.62 21.03
CA ALA A 325 -15.96 -31.23 20.72
C ALA A 325 -15.48 -30.74 19.34
N VAL A 326 -14.47 -31.40 18.77
CA VAL A 326 -13.89 -31.11 17.45
C VAL A 326 -14.37 -32.18 16.48
N SER A 327 -15.64 -32.08 16.10
CA SER A 327 -16.27 -33.04 15.19
C SER A 327 -17.35 -32.37 14.35
N GLU A 328 -17.57 -32.87 13.14
CA GLU A 328 -18.62 -32.38 12.24
C GLU A 328 -20.02 -32.41 12.89
N PRO A 329 -20.45 -33.46 13.60
CA PRO A 329 -21.77 -33.48 14.26
C PRO A 329 -21.94 -32.37 15.31
N VAL A 330 -20.87 -32.06 16.07
CA VAL A 330 -20.91 -31.00 17.08
C VAL A 330 -20.92 -29.62 16.43
N ALA A 331 -20.17 -29.41 15.34
CA ALA A 331 -20.21 -28.16 14.58
C ALA A 331 -21.61 -27.88 14.01
N TRP A 332 -22.28 -28.90 13.45
CA TRP A 332 -23.67 -28.79 12.98
C TRP A 332 -24.65 -28.46 14.11
N ALA A 333 -24.54 -29.14 15.26
CA ALA A 333 -25.38 -28.85 16.42
C ALA A 333 -25.18 -27.42 16.93
N MET A 334 -23.93 -26.93 16.97
CA MET A 334 -23.61 -25.56 17.31
C MET A 334 -24.25 -24.55 16.35
N ALA A 335 -24.15 -24.79 15.04
CA ALA A 335 -24.73 -23.91 14.02
C ALA A 335 -26.26 -23.83 14.13
N ARG A 336 -26.95 -24.96 14.31
CA ARG A 336 -28.40 -24.98 14.56
C ARG A 336 -28.77 -24.23 15.84
N GLY A 337 -28.00 -24.46 16.90
CA GLY A 337 -28.15 -23.75 18.16
C GLY A 337 -28.07 -22.24 18.01
N ALA A 338 -27.16 -21.73 17.16
CA ALA A 338 -27.07 -20.31 16.89
C ALA A 338 -28.30 -19.77 16.15
N ILE A 339 -28.82 -20.50 15.16
CA ILE A 339 -30.02 -20.09 14.40
C ILE A 339 -31.26 -20.01 15.31
N GLU A 340 -31.39 -20.93 16.27
CA GLU A 340 -32.57 -21.01 17.14
C GLU A 340 -32.53 -20.03 18.33
N ARG A 341 -31.33 -19.61 18.76
CA ARG A 341 -31.13 -19.01 20.10
C ARG A 341 -30.48 -17.62 20.09
N VAL A 342 -30.00 -17.14 18.94
CA VAL A 342 -29.41 -15.80 18.76
C VAL A 342 -30.39 -14.92 17.97
#